data_AF-A0A939WFL4-F1
#
_entry.id   AF-A0A939WFL4-F1
#
_cell.length_a   1.000
_cell.length_b   1.000
_cell.length_c   1.000
_cell.angle_alpha   90.00
_cell.angle_beta   90.00
_cell.angle_gamma   90.00
#
_symmetry.space_group_name_H-M   'P 1'
#
loop_
_entity.id
_entity.type
_entity.pdbx_description
1 polymer ?
#
loop_
_entity_poly.entity_id
_entity_poly.type
_entity_poly.pdbx_seq_one_letter_code
_entity_poly.pdbx_strand_id
1 'polypeptide(L)'
;MLKNLVKKYRQRYSTDPLDLQDAAELNRKHLLVVSPLLFLFGIGDLIALFIRFHNDIRGHLVSFAYFGTFTIVSSYMFIHSCLVKEAPPEKAYLYKTIPFYMVFFMGICAGIYNFYMLKQPFNGVLTYCLTLSLSICAFSFSGIPFIIGIIIGASAMTPGIYANFGVSGLADVILFGVLMSWLSLYKSRTEKKYIGMLKRQKSIFEAKTFGNFTLMFDNKVVKFSRSKSNELIGYLIYKNGSSVNSKELIAALWGENAESPSYGSNLRNLIADIKHTFADLEINSFFITEYNSFRINPDFIKCDFYDFLVGDKKAMKKFAGEFMSQ
;
A
#
# COMPACT_ATOMS: atom_id res chain seq x y z
N MET A 1 -13.40 -29.30 9.31
CA MET A 1 -13.17 -28.31 10.39
C MET A 1 -12.16 -27.22 10.00
N LEU A 2 -10.94 -27.57 9.54
CA LEU A 2 -9.90 -26.61 9.13
C LEU A 2 -10.32 -25.65 7.99
N LYS A 3 -10.97 -26.16 6.93
CA LYS A 3 -11.50 -25.32 5.82
C LYS A 3 -12.50 -24.25 6.30
N ASN A 4 -13.36 -24.58 7.27
CA ASN A 4 -14.31 -23.61 7.83
C ASN A 4 -13.61 -22.59 8.74
N LEU A 5 -12.61 -23.01 9.51
CA LEU A 5 -11.75 -22.11 10.29
C LEU A 5 -10.97 -21.13 9.39
N VAL A 6 -10.36 -21.63 8.30
CA VAL A 6 -9.67 -20.81 7.30
C VAL A 6 -10.63 -19.86 6.60
N LYS A 7 -11.84 -20.31 6.25
CA LYS A 7 -12.87 -19.45 5.63
C LYS A 7 -13.35 -18.35 6.58
N LYS A 8 -13.54 -18.68 7.86
CA LYS A 8 -13.95 -17.74 8.93
C LYS A 8 -12.83 -16.76 9.28
N TYR A 9 -11.58 -17.20 9.27
CA TYR A 9 -10.39 -16.35 9.44
C TYR A 9 -10.22 -15.42 8.24
N ARG A 10 -10.34 -15.95 7.01
CA ARG A 10 -10.27 -15.16 5.79
C ARG A 10 -11.40 -14.13 5.74
N GLN A 11 -12.63 -14.45 6.13
CA GLN A 11 -13.70 -13.44 6.21
C GLN A 11 -13.47 -12.38 7.30
N ARG A 12 -12.82 -12.73 8.42
CA ARG A 12 -12.58 -11.80 9.54
C ARG A 12 -11.35 -10.90 9.34
N TYR A 13 -10.35 -11.36 8.58
CA TYR A 13 -9.07 -10.67 8.39
C TYR A 13 -8.68 -10.46 6.92
N SER A 14 -9.61 -10.70 5.98
CA SER A 14 -9.43 -10.33 4.56
C SER A 14 -9.39 -8.82 4.47
N THR A 15 -8.18 -8.29 4.28
CA THR A 15 -7.97 -6.92 3.81
C THR A 15 -8.35 -6.85 2.34
N ASP A 16 -9.07 -5.80 1.95
CA ASP A 16 -9.48 -5.62 0.57
C ASP A 16 -8.21 -5.52 -0.33
N PRO A 17 -8.18 -6.17 -1.50
CA PRO A 17 -7.08 -6.01 -2.46
C PRO A 17 -6.74 -4.55 -2.76
N LEU A 18 -7.71 -3.63 -2.67
CA LEU A 18 -7.47 -2.20 -2.88
C LEU A 18 -6.72 -1.55 -1.70
N ASP A 19 -7.06 -1.89 -0.46
CA ASP A 19 -6.31 -1.45 0.73
C ASP A 19 -4.86 -1.95 0.70
N LEU A 20 -4.68 -3.20 0.25
CA LEU A 20 -3.38 -3.80 0.01
C LEU A 20 -2.63 -3.11 -1.12
N GLN A 21 -3.30 -2.75 -2.22
CA GLN A 21 -2.73 -2.00 -3.33
C GLN A 21 -2.24 -0.61 -2.90
N ASP A 22 -2.99 0.07 -2.04
CA ASP A 22 -2.64 1.37 -1.49
C ASP A 22 -1.41 1.31 -0.57
N ALA A 23 -1.39 0.36 0.36
CA ALA A 23 -0.23 0.11 1.21
C ALA A 23 1.02 -0.28 0.39
N ALA A 24 0.82 -1.07 -0.66
CA ALA A 24 1.88 -1.50 -1.57
C ALA A 24 2.43 -0.36 -2.43
N GLU A 25 1.55 0.52 -2.91
CA GLU A 25 1.92 1.69 -3.70
C GLU A 25 2.70 2.70 -2.86
N LEU A 26 2.31 2.85 -1.60
CA LEU A 26 3.06 3.61 -0.62
C LEU A 26 4.46 3.00 -0.39
N ASN A 27 4.55 1.68 -0.15
CA ASN A 27 5.83 0.98 -0.01
C ASN A 27 6.72 1.16 -1.26
N ARG A 28 6.14 1.08 -2.47
CA ARG A 28 6.85 1.34 -3.74
C ARG A 28 7.43 2.74 -3.80
N LYS A 29 6.62 3.77 -3.46
CA LYS A 29 7.07 5.17 -3.43
C LYS A 29 8.16 5.41 -2.40
N HIS A 30 8.07 4.76 -1.25
CA HIS A 30 9.16 4.77 -0.27
C HIS A 30 10.43 4.16 -0.84
N LEU A 31 10.32 2.99 -1.46
CA LEU A 31 11.44 2.31 -2.07
C LEU A 31 12.12 3.17 -3.15
N LEU A 32 11.34 3.88 -3.95
CA LEU A 32 11.84 4.79 -4.99
C LEU A 32 12.70 5.92 -4.42
N VAL A 33 12.36 6.42 -3.23
CA VAL A 33 13.12 7.49 -2.55
C VAL A 33 14.31 6.94 -1.77
N VAL A 34 14.17 5.76 -1.16
CA VAL A 34 15.19 5.16 -0.30
C VAL A 34 16.32 4.52 -1.12
N SER A 35 15.99 3.88 -2.24
CA SER A 35 16.96 3.09 -3.01
C SER A 35 18.16 3.90 -3.54
N PRO A 36 18.05 5.16 -4.00
CA PRO A 36 19.21 5.96 -4.38
C PRO A 36 20.12 6.28 -3.19
N LEU A 37 19.57 6.50 -1.99
CA LEU A 37 20.35 6.78 -0.78
C LEU A 37 21.14 5.54 -0.34
N LEU A 38 20.50 4.37 -0.34
CA LEU A 38 21.19 3.10 -0.04
C LEU A 38 22.26 2.77 -1.09
N PHE A 39 21.99 3.06 -2.36
CA PHE A 39 22.97 2.89 -3.43
C PHE A 39 24.20 3.78 -3.22
N LEU A 40 24.01 5.06 -2.90
CA LEU A 40 25.11 5.99 -2.61
C LEU A 40 25.90 5.57 -1.36
N PHE A 41 25.22 5.07 -0.33
CA PHE A 41 25.85 4.51 0.86
C PHE A 41 26.74 3.30 0.52
N GLY A 42 26.20 2.32 -0.21
CA GLY A 42 26.95 1.13 -0.62
C GLY A 42 28.16 1.45 -1.51
N ILE A 43 28.05 2.42 -2.42
CA ILE A 43 29.19 2.90 -3.22
C ILE A 43 30.21 3.62 -2.34
N GLY A 44 29.76 4.48 -1.42
CA GLY A 44 30.63 5.18 -0.48
C GLY A 44 31.49 4.21 0.34
N ASP A 45 30.87 3.14 0.85
CA ASP A 45 31.56 2.11 1.63
C ASP A 45 32.51 1.27 0.78
N LEU A 46 32.15 0.95 -0.47
CA LEU A 46 33.06 0.29 -1.40
C LEU A 46 34.29 1.14 -1.69
N ILE A 47 34.11 2.44 -1.90
CA ILE A 47 35.21 3.39 -2.13
C ILE A 47 36.07 3.50 -0.86
N ALA A 48 35.47 3.61 0.33
CA ALA A 48 36.19 3.70 1.58
C ALA A 48 36.99 2.42 1.89
N LEU A 49 36.40 1.24 1.66
CA LEU A 49 37.08 -0.06 1.77
C LEU A 49 38.23 -0.17 0.78
N PHE A 50 38.02 0.29 -0.47
CA PHE A 50 39.07 0.30 -1.47
C PHE A 50 40.24 1.18 -1.04
N ILE A 51 39.99 2.42 -0.61
CA ILE A 51 41.04 3.33 -0.14
C ILE A 51 41.81 2.74 1.05
N ARG A 52 41.11 2.15 2.02
CA ARG A 52 41.71 1.68 3.28
C ARG A 52 42.45 0.35 3.14
N PHE A 53 41.95 -0.56 2.30
CA PHE A 53 42.44 -1.94 2.20
C PHE A 53 42.97 -2.30 0.80
N HIS A 54 43.33 -1.32 -0.04
CA HIS A 54 43.85 -1.61 -1.39
C HIS A 54 45.09 -2.53 -1.39
N ASN A 55 45.88 -2.52 -0.31
CA ASN A 55 47.08 -3.36 -0.16
C ASN A 55 46.77 -4.80 0.27
N ASP A 56 45.61 -5.07 0.86
CA ASP A 56 45.18 -6.41 1.29
C ASP A 56 43.70 -6.66 0.95
N ILE A 57 43.40 -6.67 -0.35
CA ILE A 57 42.05 -6.91 -0.85
C ILE A 57 41.61 -8.36 -0.54
N ARG A 58 42.54 -9.32 -0.53
CA ARG A 58 42.22 -10.74 -0.30
C ARG A 58 41.75 -10.99 1.14
N GLY A 59 42.32 -10.32 2.13
CA GLY A 59 41.86 -10.39 3.52
C GLY A 59 40.45 -9.85 3.74
N HIS A 60 39.99 -8.94 2.88
CA HIS A 60 38.71 -8.24 3.02
C HIS A 60 37.70 -8.53 1.90
N LEU A 61 37.94 -9.57 1.08
CA LEU A 61 37.15 -9.91 -0.11
C LEU A 61 35.64 -10.05 0.20
N VAL A 62 35.31 -10.55 1.39
CA VAL A 62 33.91 -10.75 1.76
C VAL A 62 33.21 -9.45 2.14
N SER A 63 33.92 -8.47 2.70
CA SER A 63 33.38 -7.11 2.90
C SER A 63 33.09 -6.44 1.56
N PHE A 64 33.99 -6.56 0.58
CA PHE A 64 33.74 -6.10 -0.78
C PHE A 64 32.55 -6.81 -1.44
N ALA A 65 32.42 -8.12 -1.27
CA ALA A 65 31.27 -8.88 -1.76
C ALA A 65 29.96 -8.44 -1.10
N TYR A 66 29.97 -8.14 0.20
CA TYR A 66 28.80 -7.66 0.92
C TYR A 66 28.34 -6.29 0.42
N PHE A 67 29.21 -5.28 0.41
CA PHE A 67 28.80 -3.95 -0.08
C PHE A 67 28.55 -3.92 -1.59
N GLY A 68 29.21 -4.80 -2.36
CA GLY A 68 28.90 -5.03 -3.78
C GLY A 68 27.50 -5.58 -3.98
N THR A 69 27.13 -6.64 -3.26
CA THR A 69 25.77 -7.20 -3.30
C THR A 69 24.73 -6.22 -2.78
N PHE A 70 25.03 -5.47 -1.71
CA PHE A 70 24.18 -4.40 -1.18
C PHE A 70 23.88 -3.32 -2.23
N THR A 71 24.92 -2.88 -2.95
CA THR A 71 24.81 -1.87 -4.01
C THR A 71 23.97 -2.39 -5.18
N ILE A 72 24.19 -3.63 -5.60
CA ILE A 72 23.41 -4.28 -6.68
C ILE A 72 21.94 -4.41 -6.28
N VAL A 73 21.65 -4.87 -5.07
CA VAL A 73 20.28 -4.99 -4.56
C VAL A 73 19.61 -3.61 -4.47
N SER A 74 20.33 -2.58 -4.05
CA SER A 74 19.83 -1.19 -4.01
C SER A 74 19.48 -0.67 -5.41
N SER A 75 20.31 -0.94 -6.43
CA SER A 75 19.99 -0.61 -7.82
C SER A 75 18.77 -1.37 -8.34
N TYR A 76 18.67 -2.67 -8.03
CA TYR A 76 17.53 -3.49 -8.39
C TYR A 76 16.23 -2.93 -7.79
N MET A 77 16.25 -2.53 -6.51
CA MET A 77 15.10 -1.90 -5.85
C MET A 77 14.62 -0.65 -6.58
N PHE A 78 15.55 0.21 -7.00
CA PHE A 78 15.23 1.43 -7.74
C PHE A 78 14.54 1.09 -9.07
N ILE A 79 15.19 0.24 -9.89
CA ILE A 79 14.68 -0.17 -11.20
C ILE A 79 13.31 -0.84 -11.06
N HIS A 80 13.18 -1.78 -10.13
CA HIS A 80 11.94 -2.48 -9.85
C HIS A 80 10.82 -1.53 -9.40
N SER A 81 11.13 -0.53 -8.55
CA SER A 81 10.14 0.45 -8.11
C SER A 81 9.59 1.30 -9.26
N CYS A 82 10.39 1.55 -10.30
CA CYS A 82 9.97 2.23 -11.53
C CYS A 82 9.07 1.33 -12.40
N LEU A 83 9.45 0.06 -12.58
CA LEU A 83 8.77 -0.86 -13.50
C LEU A 83 7.40 -1.34 -13.00
N VAL A 84 7.19 -1.45 -11.68
CA VAL A 84 5.99 -2.10 -11.10
C VAL A 84 4.86 -1.11 -10.81
N LYS A 85 4.88 0.09 -11.41
CA LYS A 85 3.85 1.13 -11.20
C LYS A 85 2.43 0.64 -11.52
N GLU A 86 2.27 -0.13 -12.60
CA GLU A 86 0.97 -0.58 -13.15
C GLU A 86 0.63 -2.04 -12.83
N ALA A 87 1.19 -2.60 -11.76
CA ALA A 87 0.90 -3.99 -11.38
C ALA A 87 -0.61 -4.21 -11.11
N PRO A 88 -1.17 -5.36 -11.52
CA PRO A 88 -2.59 -5.66 -11.33
C PRO A 88 -2.97 -5.65 -9.84
N PRO A 89 -4.15 -5.12 -9.47
CA PRO A 89 -4.55 -4.87 -8.07
C PRO A 89 -4.36 -6.08 -7.14
N GLU A 90 -4.81 -7.26 -7.59
CA GLU A 90 -4.81 -8.50 -6.80
C GLU A 90 -3.41 -8.98 -6.40
N LYS A 91 -2.38 -8.61 -7.16
CA LYS A 91 -0.98 -9.01 -6.92
C LYS A 91 -0.09 -7.81 -6.62
N ALA A 92 -0.62 -6.60 -6.63
CA ALA A 92 0.14 -5.37 -6.45
C ALA A 92 0.92 -5.37 -5.13
N TYR A 93 0.33 -5.88 -4.05
CA TYR A 93 1.00 -6.01 -2.76
C TYR A 93 2.21 -6.92 -2.78
N LEU A 94 2.08 -8.10 -3.39
CA LEU A 94 3.20 -9.02 -3.47
C LEU A 94 4.30 -8.42 -4.34
N TYR A 95 3.99 -8.02 -5.57
CA TYR A 95 4.99 -7.51 -6.50
C TYR A 95 5.71 -6.27 -5.97
N LYS A 96 4.97 -5.26 -5.50
CA LYS A 96 5.58 -3.99 -5.04
C LYS A 96 6.39 -4.14 -3.75
N THR A 97 6.20 -5.23 -2.98
CA THR A 97 6.90 -5.47 -1.71
C THR A 97 8.07 -6.48 -1.84
N ILE A 98 8.20 -7.22 -2.96
CA ILE A 98 9.32 -8.17 -3.19
C ILE A 98 10.71 -7.59 -2.90
N PRO A 99 11.07 -6.40 -3.40
CA PRO A 99 12.42 -5.88 -3.18
C PRO A 99 12.69 -5.55 -1.71
N PHE A 100 11.64 -5.23 -0.94
CA PHE A 100 11.75 -5.03 0.50
C PHE A 100 12.15 -6.34 1.22
N TYR A 101 11.52 -7.45 0.86
CA TYR A 101 11.87 -8.77 1.40
C TYR A 101 13.31 -9.19 1.03
N MET A 102 13.80 -8.81 -0.15
CA MET A 102 15.18 -9.08 -0.56
C MET A 102 16.21 -8.36 0.32
N VAL A 103 15.99 -7.08 0.66
CA VAL A 103 16.87 -6.34 1.58
C VAL A 103 16.84 -6.96 2.98
N PHE A 104 15.65 -7.34 3.45
CA PHE A 104 15.52 -7.99 4.74
C PHE A 104 16.29 -9.32 4.80
N PHE A 105 16.16 -10.14 3.75
CA PHE A 105 16.90 -11.40 3.64
C PHE A 105 18.41 -11.16 3.62
N MET A 106 18.87 -10.16 2.86
CA MET A 106 20.29 -9.78 2.82
C MET A 106 20.80 -9.33 4.20
N GLY A 107 20.02 -8.57 4.96
CA GLY A 107 20.37 -8.17 6.32
C GLY A 107 20.45 -9.36 7.30
N ILE A 108 19.56 -10.34 7.18
CA ILE A 108 19.63 -11.60 7.96
C ILE A 108 20.90 -12.37 7.60
N CYS A 109 21.18 -12.55 6.30
CA CYS A 109 22.40 -13.23 5.83
C CYS A 109 23.67 -12.52 6.33
N ALA A 110 23.68 -11.18 6.34
CA ALA A 110 24.77 -10.38 6.89
C ALA A 110 24.96 -10.59 8.39
N GLY A 111 23.87 -10.67 9.16
CA GLY A 111 23.91 -10.98 10.58
C GLY A 111 24.48 -12.38 10.87
N ILE A 112 24.01 -13.39 10.13
CA ILE A 112 24.50 -14.78 10.24
C ILE A 112 25.98 -14.86 9.85
N TYR A 113 26.39 -14.16 8.78
CA TYR A 113 27.77 -14.12 8.32
C TYR A 113 28.72 -13.52 9.38
N ASN A 114 28.35 -12.37 9.96
CA ASN A 114 29.10 -11.76 11.05
C ASN A 114 29.23 -12.69 12.27
N PHE A 115 28.15 -13.40 12.60
CA PHE A 115 28.10 -14.30 13.75
C PHE A 115 29.00 -15.53 13.57
N TYR A 116 28.88 -16.23 12.44
CA TYR A 116 29.50 -17.54 12.24
C TYR A 116 30.85 -17.49 11.50
N MET A 117 31.01 -16.61 10.49
CA MET A 117 32.19 -16.62 9.62
C MET A 117 33.28 -15.65 10.09
N LEU A 118 32.90 -14.43 10.46
CA LEU A 118 33.85 -13.44 10.98
C LEU A 118 34.18 -13.67 12.47
N LYS A 119 33.49 -14.62 13.13
CA LYS A 119 33.57 -14.85 14.59
C LYS A 119 33.38 -13.56 15.39
N GLN A 120 32.51 -12.67 14.89
CA GLN A 120 32.12 -11.42 15.53
C GLN A 120 30.66 -11.56 15.99
N PRO A 121 30.38 -12.39 17.01
CA PRO A 121 29.02 -12.73 17.43
C PRO A 121 28.21 -11.49 17.79
N PHE A 122 28.86 -10.48 18.34
CA PHE A 122 28.23 -9.21 18.71
C PHE A 122 27.77 -8.40 17.50
N ASN A 123 28.57 -8.33 16.43
CA ASN A 123 28.19 -7.67 15.16
C ASN A 123 27.07 -8.40 14.46
N GLY A 124 27.08 -9.73 14.53
CA GLY A 124 25.99 -10.56 14.04
C GLY A 124 24.68 -10.22 14.74
N VAL A 125 24.68 -10.16 16.07
CA VAL A 125 23.50 -9.81 16.88
C VAL A 125 23.03 -8.38 16.62
N LEU A 126 23.95 -7.40 16.55
CA LEU A 126 23.62 -6.00 16.25
C LEU A 126 22.95 -5.85 14.88
N THR A 127 23.54 -6.47 13.85
CA THR A 127 23.00 -6.48 12.49
C THR A 127 21.63 -7.15 12.45
N TYR A 128 21.43 -8.22 13.23
CA TYR A 128 20.15 -8.91 13.36
C TYR A 128 19.08 -8.02 14.01
N CYS A 129 19.42 -7.36 15.13
CA CYS A 129 18.53 -6.45 15.84
C CYS A 129 18.13 -5.24 15.00
N LEU A 130 19.07 -4.66 14.24
CA LEU A 130 18.80 -3.56 13.31
C LEU A 130 17.90 -4.01 12.15
N THR A 131 18.20 -5.17 11.56
CA THR A 131 17.41 -5.76 10.47
C THR A 131 15.99 -6.14 10.92
N LEU A 132 15.84 -6.66 12.14
CA LEU A 132 14.55 -6.97 12.75
C LEU A 132 13.75 -5.69 13.05
N SER A 133 14.41 -4.64 13.55
CA SER A 133 13.78 -3.34 13.81
C SER A 133 13.31 -2.67 12.52
N LEU A 134 14.12 -2.72 11.46
CA LEU A 134 13.78 -2.29 10.09
C LEU A 134 12.53 -3.00 9.57
N SER A 135 12.46 -4.32 9.76
CA SER A 135 11.29 -5.11 9.38
C SER A 135 10.05 -4.74 10.20
N ILE A 136 10.18 -4.62 11.52
CA ILE A 136 9.06 -4.23 12.38
C ILE A 136 8.58 -2.82 12.00
N CYS A 137 9.45 -1.89 11.60
CA CYS A 137 9.07 -0.55 11.12
C CYS A 137 8.38 -0.56 9.74
N ALA A 138 8.68 -1.54 8.90
CA ALA A 138 7.99 -1.70 7.64
C ALA A 138 6.54 -2.19 7.85
N PHE A 139 6.34 -3.05 8.85
CA PHE A 139 5.03 -3.64 9.19
C PHE A 139 4.24 -2.88 10.26
N SER A 140 4.89 -2.06 11.09
CA SER A 140 4.27 -1.34 12.22
C SER A 140 4.11 0.14 11.88
N PHE A 141 2.88 0.65 12.06
CA PHE A 141 2.46 2.05 11.85
C PHE A 141 3.07 3.06 12.86
N SER A 142 4.19 2.71 13.50
CA SER A 142 4.78 3.46 14.62
C SER A 142 6.28 3.65 14.45
N GLY A 143 6.79 4.84 14.76
CA GLY A 143 8.24 5.13 14.83
C GLY A 143 8.93 4.61 16.10
N ILE A 144 8.18 4.00 17.02
CA ILE A 144 8.70 3.46 18.29
C ILE A 144 9.69 2.30 18.10
N PRO A 145 9.45 1.29 17.24
CA PRO A 145 10.41 0.21 16.99
C PRO A 145 11.73 0.72 16.41
N PHE A 146 11.70 1.89 15.76
CA PHE A 146 12.87 2.52 15.20
C PHE A 146 13.78 3.14 16.30
N ILE A 147 13.18 3.84 17.26
CA ILE A 147 13.86 4.37 18.44
C ILE A 147 14.44 3.22 19.29
N ILE A 148 13.69 2.12 19.42
CA ILE A 148 14.18 0.90 20.10
C ILE A 148 15.41 0.34 19.37
N GLY A 149 15.39 0.27 18.03
CA GLY A 149 16.53 -0.15 17.22
C GLY A 149 17.77 0.73 17.40
N ILE A 150 17.61 2.07 17.46
CA ILE A 150 18.71 2.99 17.77
C ILE A 150 19.21 2.81 19.19
N ILE A 151 18.32 2.65 20.17
CA ILE A 151 18.70 2.46 21.57
C ILE A 151 19.48 1.15 21.70
N ILE A 152 19.03 0.06 21.08
CA ILE A 152 19.77 -1.22 21.04
C ILE A 152 21.12 -1.02 20.33
N GLY A 153 21.15 -0.27 19.23
CA GLY A 153 22.36 0.07 18.49
C GLY A 153 23.40 0.86 19.30
N ALA A 154 22.95 1.88 20.02
CA ALA A 154 23.77 2.78 20.81
C ALA A 154 24.18 2.17 22.17
N SER A 155 23.27 1.45 22.83
CA SER A 155 23.55 0.73 24.09
C SER A 155 24.52 -0.44 23.91
N ALA A 156 24.62 -0.96 22.68
CA ALA A 156 25.60 -1.95 22.30
C ALA A 156 27.04 -1.40 22.18
N MET A 157 27.28 -0.09 22.28
CA MET A 157 28.64 0.49 22.20
C MET A 157 29.36 0.47 23.56
N THR A 158 29.82 -0.72 23.97
CA THR A 158 30.74 -0.86 25.12
C THR A 158 32.19 -0.50 24.73
N PRO A 159 33.09 -0.15 25.68
CA PRO A 159 34.45 0.31 25.39
C PRO A 159 35.29 -0.63 24.52
N GLY A 160 35.06 -1.95 24.62
CA GLY A 160 35.76 -2.96 23.80
C GLY A 160 35.35 -2.97 22.32
N ILE A 161 34.18 -2.43 21.98
CA ILE A 161 33.66 -2.39 20.59
C ILE A 161 34.15 -1.13 19.88
N TYR A 162 34.32 -0.01 20.60
CA TYR A 162 34.96 1.20 20.09
C TYR A 162 36.43 0.93 19.66
N ALA A 163 37.15 0.12 20.43
CA ALA A 163 38.52 -0.28 20.12
C ALA A 163 38.65 -1.09 18.80
N ASN A 164 37.64 -1.89 18.44
CA ASN A 164 37.66 -2.75 17.24
C ASN A 164 37.09 -2.07 15.98
N PHE A 165 36.10 -1.19 16.12
CA PHE A 165 35.48 -0.48 14.98
C PHE A 165 36.13 0.86 14.66
N GLY A 166 36.82 1.47 15.64
CA GLY A 166 37.30 2.83 15.54
C GLY A 166 36.18 3.85 15.32
N VAL A 167 36.57 5.09 15.01
CA VAL A 167 35.65 6.22 14.77
C VAL A 167 34.73 5.97 13.57
N SER A 168 35.16 5.15 12.60
CA SER A 168 34.38 4.81 11.40
C SER A 168 33.09 4.05 11.71
N GLY A 169 33.13 2.99 12.52
CA GLY A 169 31.91 2.24 12.83
C GLY A 169 30.90 3.02 13.68
N LEU A 170 31.40 3.92 14.54
CA LEU A 170 30.55 4.82 15.31
C LEU A 170 29.86 5.83 14.38
N ALA A 171 30.59 6.38 13.40
CA ALA A 171 30.04 7.25 12.37
C ALA A 171 28.99 6.54 11.51
N ASP A 172 29.21 5.28 11.13
CA ASP A 172 28.26 4.49 10.33
C ASP A 172 26.97 4.21 11.09
N VAL A 173 27.05 3.84 12.38
CA VAL A 173 25.88 3.62 13.24
C VAL A 173 25.08 4.90 13.44
N ILE A 174 25.76 6.05 13.65
CA ILE A 174 25.11 7.35 13.76
C ILE A 174 24.46 7.74 12.44
N LEU A 175 25.18 7.64 11.32
CA LEU A 175 24.68 8.00 9.99
C LEU A 175 23.47 7.15 9.62
N PHE A 176 23.56 5.84 9.84
CA PHE A 176 22.45 4.91 9.60
C PHE A 176 21.26 5.21 10.51
N GLY A 177 21.49 5.49 11.79
CA GLY A 177 20.45 5.89 12.74
C GLY A 177 19.73 7.19 12.36
N VAL A 178 20.48 8.20 11.90
CA VAL A 178 19.92 9.49 11.44
C VAL A 178 19.14 9.31 10.14
N LEU A 179 19.72 8.63 9.16
CA LEU A 179 19.09 8.36 7.86
C LEU A 179 17.78 7.60 8.06
N MET A 180 17.80 6.57 8.90
CA MET A 180 16.63 5.76 9.16
C MET A 180 15.58 6.47 10.04
N SER A 181 15.99 7.36 10.97
CA SER A 181 15.08 8.26 11.70
C SER A 181 14.31 9.15 10.74
N TRP A 182 15.05 9.75 9.82
CA TRP A 182 14.49 10.65 8.81
C TRP A 182 13.54 9.92 7.87
N LEU A 183 13.88 8.70 7.45
CA LEU A 183 13.02 7.84 6.64
C LEU A 183 11.74 7.41 7.37
N SER A 184 11.82 7.10 8.67
CA SER A 184 10.66 6.77 9.50
C SER A 184 9.68 7.95 9.61
N LEU A 185 10.22 9.15 9.87
CA LEU A 185 9.43 10.38 9.93
C LEU A 185 8.81 10.73 8.58
N TYR A 186 9.55 10.55 7.49
CA TYR A 186 9.05 10.71 6.13
C TYR A 186 7.88 9.77 5.87
N LYS A 187 8.02 8.46 6.17
CA LYS A 187 6.97 7.45 6.05
C LYS A 187 5.71 7.80 6.83
N SER A 188 5.83 8.14 8.10
CA SER A 188 4.67 8.51 8.91
C SER A 188 3.93 9.75 8.37
N ARG A 189 4.66 10.73 7.80
CA ARG A 189 4.05 11.94 7.21
C ARG A 189 3.33 11.63 5.90
N THR A 190 3.93 10.86 5.00
CA THR A 190 3.29 10.47 3.73
C THR A 190 2.07 9.59 3.98
N GLU A 191 2.15 8.64 4.91
CA GLU A 191 1.01 7.81 5.34
C GLU A 191 -0.13 8.65 5.90
N LYS A 192 0.14 9.57 6.83
CA LYS A 192 -0.89 10.46 7.39
C LYS A 192 -1.54 11.33 6.32
N LYS A 193 -0.75 11.84 5.36
CA LYS A 193 -1.27 12.63 4.24
C LYS A 193 -2.14 11.78 3.31
N TYR A 194 -1.74 10.54 3.03
CA TYR A 194 -2.48 9.62 2.17
C TYR A 194 -3.77 9.13 2.82
N ILE A 195 -3.72 8.68 4.08
CA ILE A 195 -4.91 8.32 4.88
C ILE A 195 -5.82 9.53 5.06
N GLY A 196 -5.26 10.72 5.27
CA GLY A 196 -6.02 11.98 5.32
C GLY A 196 -6.73 12.28 3.99
N MET A 197 -6.06 12.05 2.87
CA MET A 197 -6.63 12.18 1.52
C MET A 197 -7.75 11.16 1.28
N LEU A 198 -7.55 9.88 1.63
CA LEU A 198 -8.58 8.84 1.53
C LEU A 198 -9.79 9.12 2.43
N LYS A 199 -9.56 9.52 3.69
CA LYS A 199 -10.63 9.93 4.61
C LYS A 199 -11.38 11.15 4.11
N ARG A 200 -10.68 12.12 3.49
CA ARG A 200 -11.28 13.31 2.88
C ARG A 200 -12.08 12.96 1.64
N GLN A 201 -11.58 12.05 0.78
CA GLN A 201 -12.31 11.57 -0.38
C GLN A 201 -13.60 10.84 0.04
N LYS A 202 -13.53 9.96 1.06
CA LYS A 202 -14.70 9.31 1.67
C LYS A 202 -15.65 10.30 2.36
N SER A 203 -15.16 11.43 2.88
CA SER A 203 -16.03 12.44 3.49
C SER A 203 -16.71 13.37 2.48
N ILE A 204 -16.24 13.38 1.24
CA ILE A 204 -16.71 14.29 0.17
C ILE A 204 -17.72 13.59 -0.74
N PHE A 205 -17.67 12.26 -0.86
CA PHE A 205 -18.56 11.49 -1.71
C PHE A 205 -19.65 10.76 -0.91
N GLU A 206 -20.90 11.19 -1.08
CA GLU A 206 -22.06 10.72 -0.33
C GLU A 206 -23.19 10.29 -1.28
N ALA A 207 -23.75 9.11 -1.05
CA ALA A 207 -25.00 8.67 -1.64
C ALA A 207 -26.12 8.74 -0.59
N LYS A 208 -27.21 9.43 -0.95
CA LYS A 208 -28.48 9.36 -0.23
C LYS A 208 -29.40 8.43 -0.98
N THR A 209 -29.83 7.37 -0.30
CA THR A 209 -30.66 6.30 -0.85
C THR A 209 -32.02 6.23 -0.18
N PHE A 210 -32.19 6.81 1.00
CA PHE A 210 -33.49 6.96 1.63
C PHE A 210 -34.24 8.14 1.01
N GLY A 211 -35.48 7.89 0.57
CA GLY A 211 -36.23 8.78 -0.31
C GLY A 211 -35.69 8.74 -1.75
N ASN A 212 -35.42 9.92 -2.33
CA ASN A 212 -34.90 10.04 -3.70
C ASN A 212 -33.40 9.77 -3.78
N PHE A 213 -33.00 8.89 -4.70
CA PHE A 213 -31.59 8.61 -4.94
C PHE A 213 -30.84 9.88 -5.39
N THR A 214 -29.87 10.30 -4.58
CA THR A 214 -29.04 11.48 -4.86
C THR A 214 -27.58 11.16 -4.59
N LEU A 215 -26.75 11.30 -5.63
CA LEU A 215 -25.31 11.19 -5.54
C LEU A 215 -24.69 12.59 -5.36
N MET A 216 -23.86 12.77 -4.34
CA MET A 216 -23.26 14.04 -3.97
C MET A 216 -21.74 13.93 -3.90
N PHE A 217 -21.04 14.91 -4.48
CA PHE A 217 -19.59 15.09 -4.36
C PHE A 217 -19.31 16.53 -3.93
N ASP A 218 -18.58 16.71 -2.84
CA ASP A 218 -18.24 18.02 -2.25
C ASP A 218 -19.47 18.90 -1.99
N ASN A 219 -20.48 18.30 -1.35
CA ASN A 219 -21.79 18.90 -1.09
C ASN A 219 -22.57 19.37 -2.34
N LYS A 220 -22.13 19.00 -3.55
CA LYS A 220 -22.84 19.29 -4.80
C LYS A 220 -23.42 18.01 -5.39
N VAL A 221 -24.62 18.10 -5.96
CA VAL A 221 -25.26 16.97 -6.64
C VAL A 221 -24.48 16.65 -7.92
N VAL A 222 -24.07 15.40 -8.08
CA VAL A 222 -23.44 14.90 -9.30
C VAL A 222 -24.51 14.80 -10.38
N LYS A 223 -24.33 15.52 -11.49
CA LYS A 223 -25.24 15.50 -12.63
C LYS A 223 -24.62 14.70 -13.76
N PHE A 224 -25.24 13.57 -14.08
CA PHE A 224 -24.91 12.80 -15.27
C PHE A 224 -25.57 13.41 -16.51
N SER A 225 -24.99 13.18 -17.70
CA SER A 225 -25.60 13.62 -18.96
C SER A 225 -26.94 12.91 -19.22
N ARG A 226 -27.07 11.66 -18.76
CA ARG A 226 -28.26 10.83 -18.96
C ARG A 226 -28.91 10.47 -17.62
N SER A 227 -30.23 10.56 -17.54
CA SER A 227 -31.00 10.18 -16.35
C SER A 227 -30.77 8.72 -15.93
N LYS A 228 -30.76 7.80 -16.91
CA LYS A 228 -30.49 6.37 -16.70
C LYS A 228 -29.09 6.07 -16.14
N SER A 229 -28.11 6.98 -16.29
CA SER A 229 -26.79 6.81 -15.66
C SER A 229 -26.88 6.91 -14.14
N ASN A 230 -27.77 7.79 -13.64
CA ASN A 230 -28.03 7.93 -12.21
C ASN A 230 -28.68 6.65 -11.66
N GLU A 231 -29.66 6.10 -12.38
CA GLU A 231 -30.31 4.83 -12.00
C GLU A 231 -29.33 3.65 -11.99
N LEU A 232 -28.43 3.57 -12.99
CA LEU A 232 -27.41 2.53 -13.07
C LEU A 232 -26.49 2.57 -11.84
N ILE A 233 -26.03 3.76 -11.44
CA ILE A 233 -25.22 3.90 -10.22
C ILE A 233 -26.03 3.56 -8.96
N GLY A 234 -27.29 3.99 -8.87
CA GLY A 234 -28.18 3.61 -7.77
C GLY A 234 -28.31 2.09 -7.63
N TYR A 235 -28.49 1.39 -8.75
CA TYR A 235 -28.55 -0.07 -8.76
C TYR A 235 -27.24 -0.72 -8.30
N LEU A 236 -26.08 -0.22 -8.75
CA LEU A 236 -24.78 -0.72 -8.27
C LEU A 236 -24.55 -0.43 -6.79
N ILE A 237 -25.04 0.70 -6.28
CA ILE A 237 -25.03 1.02 -4.83
C ILE A 237 -25.86 0.01 -4.06
N TYR A 238 -27.05 -0.32 -4.54
CA TYR A 238 -27.89 -1.36 -3.93
C TYR A 238 -27.19 -2.73 -3.88
N LYS A 239 -26.40 -3.08 -4.90
CA LYS A 239 -25.61 -4.32 -4.97
C LYS A 239 -24.39 -4.36 -4.04
N ASN A 240 -24.07 -3.25 -3.37
CA ASN A 240 -23.06 -3.14 -2.31
C ASN A 240 -21.73 -3.87 -2.62
N GLY A 241 -21.12 -3.53 -3.77
CA GLY A 241 -19.82 -4.06 -4.20
C GLY A 241 -19.86 -5.40 -4.93
N SER A 242 -21.04 -6.02 -5.07
CA SER A 242 -21.20 -7.23 -5.89
C SER A 242 -21.08 -6.90 -7.39
N SER A 243 -20.42 -7.77 -8.16
CA SER A 243 -20.31 -7.63 -9.62
C SER A 243 -21.62 -7.95 -10.31
N VAL A 244 -21.94 -7.14 -11.31
CA VAL A 244 -23.15 -7.23 -12.13
C VAL A 244 -22.72 -7.35 -13.59
N ASN A 245 -23.36 -8.24 -14.34
CA ASN A 245 -23.07 -8.42 -15.76
C ASN A 245 -23.92 -7.51 -16.65
N SER A 246 -23.59 -7.40 -17.94
CA SER A 246 -24.33 -6.52 -18.85
C SER A 246 -25.81 -6.89 -19.00
N LYS A 247 -26.16 -8.19 -18.96
CA LYS A 247 -27.55 -8.65 -19.10
C LYS A 247 -28.39 -8.25 -17.89
N GLU A 248 -27.83 -8.43 -16.68
CA GLU A 248 -28.46 -8.04 -15.43
C GLU A 248 -28.64 -6.52 -15.34
N LEU A 249 -27.65 -5.72 -15.78
CA LEU A 249 -27.81 -4.27 -15.88
C LEU A 249 -28.91 -3.87 -16.86
N ILE A 250 -28.99 -4.52 -18.02
CA ILE A 250 -30.03 -4.23 -19.01
C ILE A 250 -31.42 -4.55 -18.45
N ALA A 251 -31.56 -5.72 -17.81
CA ALA A 251 -32.82 -6.13 -17.18
C ALA A 251 -33.23 -5.19 -16.04
N ALA A 252 -32.27 -4.74 -15.21
CA ALA A 252 -32.53 -3.81 -14.13
C ALA A 252 -32.96 -2.42 -14.62
N LEU A 253 -32.42 -1.95 -15.75
CA LEU A 253 -32.68 -0.60 -16.26
C LEU A 253 -33.89 -0.51 -17.19
N TRP A 254 -34.16 -1.54 -17.99
CA TRP A 254 -35.19 -1.54 -19.04
C TRP A 254 -36.20 -2.69 -18.92
N GLY A 255 -36.11 -3.52 -17.88
CA GLY A 255 -37.02 -4.65 -17.63
C GLY A 255 -36.56 -5.96 -18.28
N GLU A 256 -37.14 -7.08 -17.83
CA GLU A 256 -36.72 -8.45 -18.20
C GLU A 256 -36.84 -8.77 -19.70
N ASN A 257 -37.68 -8.04 -20.45
CA ASN A 257 -37.94 -8.27 -21.88
C ASN A 257 -37.01 -7.47 -22.82
N ALA A 258 -35.96 -6.85 -22.29
CA ALA A 258 -35.05 -6.00 -23.05
C ALA A 258 -33.99 -6.82 -23.84
N GLU A 259 -34.41 -7.45 -24.94
CA GLU A 259 -33.53 -8.32 -25.76
C GLU A 259 -32.93 -7.65 -27.01
N SER A 260 -33.29 -6.39 -27.29
CA SER A 260 -32.80 -5.69 -28.48
C SER A 260 -31.29 -5.38 -28.41
N PRO A 261 -30.52 -5.58 -29.51
CA PRO A 261 -29.12 -5.17 -29.60
C PRO A 261 -28.86 -3.68 -29.29
N SER A 262 -29.89 -2.83 -29.45
CA SER A 262 -29.85 -1.40 -29.14
C SER A 262 -29.54 -1.12 -27.66
N TYR A 263 -30.00 -1.97 -26.73
CA TYR A 263 -29.75 -1.80 -25.29
C TYR A 263 -28.28 -1.98 -24.93
N GLY A 264 -27.56 -2.86 -25.62
CA GLY A 264 -26.11 -3.00 -25.45
C GLY A 264 -25.33 -1.76 -25.88
N SER A 265 -25.78 -1.05 -26.92
CA SER A 265 -25.23 0.25 -27.31
C SER A 265 -25.58 1.34 -26.30
N ASN A 266 -26.81 1.36 -25.80
CA ASN A 266 -27.25 2.30 -24.77
C ASN A 266 -26.46 2.12 -23.47
N LEU A 267 -26.26 0.87 -23.01
CA LEU A 267 -25.47 0.58 -21.82
C LEU A 267 -24.02 1.09 -21.96
N ARG A 268 -23.38 0.89 -23.11
CA ARG A 268 -22.04 1.44 -23.39
C ARG A 268 -22.01 2.96 -23.30
N ASN A 269 -23.05 3.64 -23.78
CA ASN A 269 -23.18 5.08 -23.67
C ASN A 269 -23.36 5.56 -22.23
N LEU A 270 -24.13 4.82 -21.40
CA LEU A 270 -24.25 5.10 -19.96
C LEU A 270 -22.91 4.91 -19.22
N ILE A 271 -22.19 3.82 -19.51
CA ILE A 271 -20.88 3.56 -18.92
C ILE A 271 -19.89 4.67 -19.29
N ALA A 272 -19.89 5.13 -20.54
CA ALA A 272 -19.05 6.23 -20.97
C ALA A 272 -19.40 7.54 -20.25
N ASP A 273 -20.69 7.89 -20.14
CA ASP A 273 -21.17 9.06 -19.40
C ASP A 273 -20.72 9.06 -17.93
N ILE A 274 -20.87 7.92 -17.26
CA ILE A 274 -20.40 7.72 -15.88
C ILE A 274 -18.88 7.92 -15.77
N LYS A 275 -18.12 7.29 -16.66
CA LYS A 275 -16.65 7.41 -16.66
C LYS A 275 -16.19 8.85 -16.89
N HIS A 276 -16.80 9.56 -17.83
CA HIS A 276 -16.49 10.97 -18.10
C HIS A 276 -16.82 11.84 -16.89
N THR A 277 -18.02 11.68 -16.34
CA THR A 277 -18.46 12.45 -15.15
C THR A 277 -17.52 12.25 -13.95
N PHE A 278 -17.09 11.02 -13.70
CA PHE A 278 -16.16 10.74 -12.60
C PHE A 278 -14.73 11.20 -12.89
N ALA A 279 -14.28 11.13 -14.14
CA ALA A 279 -12.98 11.68 -14.53
C ALA A 279 -12.93 13.20 -14.32
N ASP A 280 -13.99 13.93 -14.70
CA ASP A 280 -14.10 15.38 -14.53
C ASP A 280 -14.11 15.81 -13.05
N LEU A 281 -14.63 14.94 -12.17
CA LEU A 281 -14.65 15.13 -10.72
C LEU A 281 -13.41 14.57 -10.01
N GLU A 282 -12.42 14.07 -10.76
CA GLU A 282 -11.22 13.39 -10.24
C GLU A 282 -11.53 12.20 -9.31
N ILE A 283 -12.70 11.57 -9.48
CA ILE A 283 -13.12 10.39 -8.72
C ILE A 283 -12.54 9.15 -9.37
N ASN A 284 -11.43 8.67 -8.80
CA ASN A 284 -10.77 7.44 -9.25
C ASN A 284 -11.20 6.23 -8.42
N SER A 285 -11.15 5.04 -9.01
CA SER A 285 -11.33 3.73 -8.35
C SER A 285 -12.71 3.46 -7.70
N PHE A 286 -13.68 4.37 -7.82
CA PHE A 286 -15.05 4.13 -7.34
C PHE A 286 -15.82 3.18 -8.27
N PHE A 287 -15.83 3.47 -9.58
CA PHE A 287 -16.54 2.67 -10.58
C PHE A 287 -15.58 1.74 -11.30
N ILE A 288 -15.73 0.43 -11.07
CA ILE A 288 -14.83 -0.60 -11.59
C ILE A 288 -15.53 -1.31 -12.75
N THR A 289 -14.88 -1.26 -13.92
CA THR A 289 -15.37 -1.93 -15.14
C THR A 289 -14.34 -2.95 -15.61
N GLU A 290 -14.73 -4.21 -15.62
CA GLU A 290 -13.96 -5.35 -16.16
C GLU A 290 -14.74 -5.98 -17.32
N TYR A 291 -14.20 -7.02 -17.95
CA TYR A 291 -14.87 -7.69 -19.08
C TYR A 291 -16.24 -8.25 -18.65
N ASN A 292 -17.31 -7.64 -19.16
CA ASN A 292 -18.71 -7.98 -18.82
C ASN A 292 -19.02 -8.01 -17.31
N SER A 293 -18.32 -7.18 -16.54
CA SER A 293 -18.45 -7.11 -15.08
C SER A 293 -18.36 -5.65 -14.62
N PHE A 294 -19.37 -5.21 -13.89
CA PHE A 294 -19.50 -3.84 -13.40
C PHE A 294 -19.79 -3.86 -11.91
N ARG A 295 -19.02 -3.08 -11.15
CA ARG A 295 -19.23 -2.92 -9.70
C ARG A 295 -18.80 -1.53 -9.26
N ILE A 296 -19.22 -1.16 -8.07
CA ILE A 296 -18.66 -0.03 -7.35
C ILE A 296 -17.80 -0.51 -6.19
N ASN A 297 -16.90 0.34 -5.71
CA ASN A 297 -16.24 0.11 -4.44
C ASN A 297 -16.99 0.86 -3.31
N PRO A 298 -17.67 0.13 -2.39
CA PRO A 298 -18.45 0.75 -1.32
C PRO A 298 -17.58 1.49 -0.29
N ASP A 299 -16.27 1.22 -0.22
CA ASP A 299 -15.39 1.88 0.75
C ASP A 299 -15.13 3.35 0.45
N PHE A 300 -15.32 3.77 -0.81
CA PHE A 300 -15.08 5.13 -1.29
C PHE A 300 -16.29 6.06 -1.15
N ILE A 301 -17.44 5.54 -0.74
CA ILE A 301 -18.68 6.31 -0.67
C ILE A 301 -19.31 6.19 0.72
N LYS A 302 -19.81 7.31 1.23
CA LYS A 302 -20.68 7.30 2.40
C LYS A 302 -22.11 7.07 1.95
N CYS A 303 -22.81 6.09 2.50
CA CYS A 303 -24.15 5.74 2.06
C CYS A 303 -25.03 5.46 3.27
N ASP A 304 -26.17 6.14 3.35
CA ASP A 304 -27.17 5.95 4.42
C ASP A 304 -27.71 4.51 4.48
N PHE A 305 -27.85 3.84 3.34
CA PHE A 305 -28.20 2.42 3.29
C PHE A 305 -27.10 1.51 3.84
N TYR A 306 -25.83 1.81 3.60
CA TYR A 306 -24.73 1.02 4.17
C TYR A 306 -24.64 1.20 5.68
N ASP A 307 -24.77 2.44 6.15
CA ASP A 307 -24.83 2.75 7.59
C ASP A 307 -26.01 2.02 8.25
N PHE A 308 -27.14 1.88 7.55
CA PHE A 308 -28.30 1.11 7.99
C PHE A 308 -28.04 -0.40 8.05
N LEU A 309 -27.37 -0.99 7.04
CA LEU A 309 -27.01 -2.41 7.03
C LEU A 309 -26.07 -2.80 8.19
N VAL A 310 -25.21 -1.88 8.61
CA VAL A 310 -24.29 -2.06 9.76
C VAL A 310 -24.99 -1.84 11.11
N GLY A 311 -26.22 -1.30 11.11
CA GLY A 311 -27.01 -1.08 12.31
C GLY A 311 -26.70 0.22 13.04
N ASP A 312 -26.26 1.28 12.35
CA ASP A 312 -26.10 2.60 12.96
C ASP A 312 -27.48 3.15 13.39
N LYS A 313 -27.61 3.42 14.70
CA LYS A 313 -28.81 3.99 15.31
C LYS A 313 -29.26 5.31 14.66
N LYS A 314 -28.33 6.08 14.10
CA LYS A 314 -28.66 7.33 13.39
C LYS A 314 -29.28 7.06 12.02
N ALA A 315 -28.76 6.09 11.28
CA ALA A 315 -29.28 5.69 9.97
C ALA A 315 -30.65 5.03 10.09
N MET A 316 -30.84 4.16 11.11
CA MET A 316 -32.14 3.54 11.38
C MET A 316 -33.26 4.55 11.66
N LYS A 317 -32.95 5.67 12.34
CA LYS A 317 -33.92 6.75 12.58
C LYS A 317 -34.23 7.59 11.33
N LYS A 318 -33.31 7.63 10.36
CA LYS A 318 -33.49 8.36 9.09
C LYS A 318 -34.33 7.57 8.10
N PHE A 319 -34.41 6.25 8.24
CA PHE A 319 -35.24 5.43 7.37
C PHE A 319 -36.72 5.68 7.67
N ALA A 320 -37.40 6.39 6.77
CA ALA A 320 -38.82 6.75 6.88
C ALA A 320 -39.77 5.77 6.15
N GLY A 321 -39.26 4.63 5.68
CA GLY A 321 -40.01 3.65 4.88
C GLY A 321 -39.86 3.81 3.37
N GLU A 322 -39.14 4.83 2.91
CA GLU A 322 -38.87 5.10 1.49
C GLU A 322 -37.42 4.79 1.13
N PHE A 323 -37.21 3.98 0.10
CA PHE A 323 -35.90 3.61 -0.45
C PHE A 323 -35.91 3.79 -1.96
N MET A 324 -34.98 4.60 -2.48
CA MET A 324 -34.79 4.89 -3.90
C MET A 324 -36.10 5.07 -4.68
N SER A 325 -37.00 5.91 -4.16
CA SER A 325 -38.42 5.96 -4.55
C SER A 325 -38.71 6.79 -5.82
N GLN A 326 -37.79 6.79 -6.78
CA GLN A 326 -37.90 7.56 -8.03
C GLN A 326 -38.72 6.87 -9.12
#